data_AF-A0A349CVT9-F1
#
_entry.id   AF-A0A349CVT9-F1
#
_cell.length_a   1.000
_cell.length_b   1.000
_cell.length_c   1.000
_cell.angle_alpha   90.00
_cell.angle_beta   90.00
_cell.angle_gamma   90.00
#
_symmetry.space_group_name_H-M   'P 1'
#
loop_
_entity.id
_entity.type
_entity.pdbx_description
1 polymer ?
#
loop_
_entity_poly.entity_id
_entity_poly.type
_entity_poly.pdbx_seq_one_letter_code
_entity_poly.pdbx_strand_id
1 'polypeptide(L)' 'WQDYYRANVEFFDDIGSPGGAAKVGVIAKDHPVIAALPPQEH' A
#
# COMPACT_ATOMS: atom_id res chain seq x y z
N TRP A 1 11.49 9.34 -1.59
CA TRP A 1 11.62 7.94 -1.10
C TRP A 1 11.13 7.73 0.32
N GLN A 2 11.44 8.61 1.28
CA GLN A 2 10.98 8.44 2.66
C GLN A 2 9.44 8.27 2.78
N ASP A 3 8.65 9.04 2.03
CA ASP A 3 7.19 8.92 2.05
C ASP A 3 6.68 7.59 1.47
N TYR A 4 7.38 7.05 0.47
CA TYR A 4 7.03 5.74 -0.12
C TYR A 4 7.38 4.59 0.84
N TYR A 5 8.49 4.70 1.56
CA TYR A 5 8.82 3.75 2.61
C TYR A 5 7.75 3.75 3.71
N ARG A 6 7.36 4.94 4.20
CA ARG A 6 6.28 5.09 5.16
C ARG A 6 4.97 4.48 4.65
N ALA A 7 4.56 4.84 3.43
CA ALA A 7 3.35 4.30 2.82
C ALA A 7 3.36 2.77 2.75
N ASN A 8 4.51 2.17 2.43
CA ASN A 8 4.66 0.72 2.40
C ASN A 8 4.53 0.09 3.79
N VAL A 9 5.11 0.69 4.83
CA VAL A 9 5.01 0.17 6.20
C VAL A 9 3.57 0.30 6.71
N GLU A 10 2.99 1.50 6.64
CA GLU A 10 1.66 1.80 7.19
C GLU A 10 0.51 1.07 6.46
N PHE A 11 0.74 0.65 5.21
CA PHE A 11 -0.21 -0.23 4.49
C PHE A 11 -0.51 -1.50 5.30
N PHE A 12 0.47 -2.03 6.04
CA PHE A 12 0.32 -3.28 6.78
C PHE A 12 -0.13 -3.12 8.24
N ASP A 13 -0.35 -1.91 8.77
CA ASP A 13 -0.64 -1.71 10.21
C ASP A 13 -1.83 -2.54 10.72
N ASP A 14 -2.94 -2.58 9.97
CA ASP A 14 -4.15 -3.36 10.34
C ASP A 14 -4.13 -4.81 9.82
N ILE A 15 -3.21 -5.12 8.89
CA ILE A 15 -3.13 -6.42 8.20
C ILE A 15 -2.12 -7.33 8.91
N GLY A 16 -1.09 -6.75 9.52
CA GLY A 16 0.07 -7.45 10.05
C GLY A 16 0.87 -8.15 8.96
N SER A 17 1.30 -9.39 9.23
CA SER A 17 2.02 -10.23 8.26
C SER A 17 1.12 -11.37 7.76
N PRO A 18 0.42 -11.21 6.63
CA PRO A 18 -0.57 -12.18 6.16
C PRO A 18 0.03 -13.48 5.58
N GLY A 19 1.37 -13.57 5.47
CA GLY A 19 2.04 -14.74 4.92
C GLY A 19 1.74 -14.99 3.43
N GLY A 20 1.49 -13.91 2.68
CA GLY A 20 1.38 -13.91 1.21
C GLY A 20 0.13 -13.19 0.67
N ALA A 21 0.30 -12.36 -0.37
CA ALA A 21 -0.79 -11.58 -0.98
C ALA A 21 -1.92 -12.44 -1.58
N ALA A 22 -1.60 -13.63 -2.11
CA ALA A 22 -2.58 -14.53 -2.72
C ALA A 22 -3.70 -14.98 -1.76
N LYS A 23 -3.45 -14.94 -0.43
CA LYS A 23 -4.44 -15.34 0.58
C LYS A 23 -5.45 -14.24 0.91
N VAL A 24 -5.10 -12.97 0.67
CA VAL A 24 -5.91 -11.81 1.06
C VAL A 24 -6.52 -11.07 -0.12
N GLY A 25 -5.97 -11.26 -1.33
CA GLY A 25 -6.47 -10.58 -2.53
C GLY A 25 -6.19 -9.07 -2.53
N VAL A 26 -6.99 -8.32 -3.28
CA VAL A 26 -6.87 -6.86 -3.36
C VAL A 26 -7.44 -6.21 -2.11
N ILE A 27 -6.68 -5.29 -1.52
CA ILE A 27 -7.09 -4.50 -0.37
C ILE A 27 -7.09 -3.03 -0.81
N ALA A 28 -8.28 -2.43 -0.88
CA ALA A 28 -8.46 -1.03 -1.29
C ALA A 28 -8.15 -0.06 -0.13
N LYS A 29 -6.88 -0.03 0.31
CA LYS A 29 -6.36 0.84 1.39
C LYS A 29 -5.09 1.58 0.94
N ASP A 30 -5.12 2.17 -0.25
CA ASP A 30 -3.97 2.95 -0.70
C ASP A 30 -3.67 4.08 0.30
N HIS A 31 -2.41 4.18 0.71
CA HIS A 31 -1.96 5.23 1.61
C HIS A 31 -2.19 6.61 0.95
N PRO A 32 -2.54 7.68 1.70
CA PRO A 32 -2.90 8.98 1.13
C PRO A 32 -1.86 9.55 0.14
N VAL A 33 -0.57 9.32 0.40
CA VAL A 33 0.53 9.70 -0.51
C VAL A 33 0.40 9.06 -1.89
N ILE A 34 -0.05 7.80 -1.97
CA ILE A 34 -0.23 7.06 -3.22
C ILE A 34 -1.56 7.44 -3.88
N ALA A 35 -2.64 7.50 -3.09
CA ALA A 35 -3.98 7.84 -3.59
C ALA A 35 -4.07 9.26 -4.20
N ALA A 36 -3.20 10.18 -3.78
CA ALA A 36 -3.14 11.55 -4.30
C ALA A 36 -2.32 11.68 -5.60
N LEU A 37 -1.64 10.63 -6.06
CA LEU A 37 -0.84 10.71 -7.28
C LEU A 37 -1.75 10.82 -8.51
N PRO A 38 -1.35 11.63 -9.53
CA PRO A 38 -2.05 11.61 -10.80
C PRO A 38 -1.86 10.24 -11.49
N PRO A 39 -2.71 9.89 -12.48
CA PRO A 39 -2.47 8.73 -13.33
C PRO A 39 -1.04 8.74 -13.89
N GLN A 40 -0.36 7.60 -13.82
CA GLN A 40 1.00 7.44 -14.32
C GLN A 40 0.96 6.90 -15.76
N GLU A 41 1.82 7.42 -16.63
CA GLU A 41 2.01 6.87 -17.97
C GLU A 41 2.82 5.56 -17.91
N HIS A 42 2.59 4.68 -18.89
CA HIS A 42 3.22 3.36 -18.99
C HIS A 42 4.50 3.39 -19.83
#